data_AF-A0A7Z9YXR6-F1
#
_entry.id   AF-A0A7Z9YXR6-F1
#
_cell.length_a   1.000
_cell.length_b   1.000
_cell.length_c   1.000
_cell.angle_alpha   90.00
_cell.angle_beta   90.00
_cell.angle_gamma   90.00
#
_symmetry.space_group_name_H-M   'P 1'
#
loop_
_entity.id
_entity.type
_entity.pdbx_description
1 polymer ?
#
loop_
_entity_poly.entity_id
_entity_poly.type
_entity_poly.pdbx_seq_one_letter_code
_entity_poly.pdbx_strand_id
1 'polypeptide(L)'
;MKMKNMDQAISTTYKLLETTETSITTYKLGPILHAQYEIIPKVLMYGTLSAGLQTGSIENDYVKSSLDVDGSYTFLDLGVRFTPWEKTADLGWIQLSPKLYFTVGYSYKKWDMDDITVDTYDIATFSSGGLFSNSFDTNYFYLGLGFDF
;
A
#
# COMPACT_ATOMS: atom_id res chain seq x y z
N MET A 1 15.65 -26.02 23.78
CA MET A 1 14.32 -26.61 23.53
C MET A 1 13.19 -25.56 23.47
N LYS A 2 13.45 -24.31 23.00
CA LYS A 2 12.45 -23.21 22.96
C LYS A 2 12.08 -22.72 21.54
N MET A 3 12.89 -23.01 20.51
CA MET A 3 12.63 -22.55 19.14
C MET A 3 11.48 -23.29 18.44
N LYS A 4 11.32 -24.61 18.67
CA LYS A 4 10.29 -25.42 18.00
C LYS A 4 8.85 -24.99 18.30
N ASN A 5 8.59 -24.42 19.48
CA ASN A 5 7.26 -23.95 19.86
C ASN A 5 6.91 -22.60 19.21
N MET A 6 7.93 -21.78 18.90
CA MET A 6 7.76 -20.47 18.29
C MET A 6 7.46 -20.61 16.79
N ASP A 7 8.16 -21.50 16.10
CA ASP A 7 7.88 -21.83 14.69
C ASP A 7 6.47 -22.41 14.52
N GLN A 8 6.02 -23.26 15.47
CA GLN A 8 4.66 -23.79 15.47
C GLN A 8 3.62 -22.70 15.74
N ALA A 9 3.84 -21.81 16.70
CA ALA A 9 2.93 -20.70 16.96
C ALA A 9 2.79 -19.79 15.73
N ILE A 10 3.91 -19.42 15.10
CA ILE A 10 3.93 -18.59 13.89
C ILE A 10 3.20 -19.29 12.74
N SER A 11 3.49 -20.56 12.46
CA SER A 11 2.82 -21.30 11.38
C SER A 11 1.32 -21.50 11.63
N THR A 12 0.90 -21.58 12.90
CA THR A 12 -0.51 -21.72 13.28
C THR A 12 -1.22 -20.37 13.14
N THR A 13 -0.57 -19.26 13.53
CA THR A 13 -1.08 -17.91 13.30
C THR A 13 -1.26 -17.63 11.81
N TYR A 14 -0.28 -17.97 10.96
CA TYR A 14 -0.41 -17.81 9.50
C TYR A 14 -1.54 -18.64 8.91
N LYS A 15 -1.72 -19.90 9.36
CA LYS A 15 -2.85 -20.74 8.90
C LYS A 15 -4.21 -20.25 9.38
N LEU A 16 -4.28 -19.66 10.57
CA LEU A 16 -5.51 -19.07 11.10
C LEU A 16 -5.88 -17.80 10.32
N LEU A 17 -4.92 -16.95 9.97
CA LEU A 17 -5.11 -15.77 9.11
C LEU A 17 -5.62 -16.14 7.71
N GLU A 18 -5.22 -17.29 7.16
CA GLU A 18 -5.66 -17.76 5.84
C GLU A 18 -7.11 -18.31 5.82
N THR A 19 -7.63 -18.73 6.99
CA THR A 19 -8.94 -19.41 7.10
C THR A 19 -10.05 -18.48 7.61
N THR A 20 -9.73 -17.26 8.04
CA THR A 20 -10.67 -16.37 8.75
C THR A 20 -10.78 -15.01 8.07
N GLU A 21 -11.97 -14.39 8.18
CA GLU A 21 -12.22 -13.02 7.74
C GLU A 21 -11.32 -12.08 8.54
N THR A 22 -10.19 -11.71 7.93
CA THR A 22 -9.19 -10.82 8.52
C THR A 22 -9.34 -9.46 7.86
N SER A 23 -9.68 -8.44 8.65
CA SER A 23 -9.72 -7.06 8.19
C SER A 23 -8.40 -6.38 8.50
N ILE A 24 -7.78 -5.77 7.49
CA ILE A 24 -6.52 -5.03 7.63
C ILE A 24 -6.82 -3.57 7.33
N THR A 25 -6.75 -2.71 8.36
CA THR A 25 -6.89 -1.27 8.22
C THR A 25 -5.54 -0.61 8.44
N THR A 26 -5.07 0.21 7.51
CA THR A 26 -3.77 0.90 7.63
C THR A 26 -3.91 2.41 7.42
N TYR A 27 -3.17 3.18 8.22
CA TYR A 27 -3.03 4.62 8.08
C TYR A 27 -1.60 4.96 7.68
N LYS A 28 -1.43 5.84 6.70
CA LYS A 28 -0.12 6.27 6.20
C LYS A 28 0.00 7.78 6.31
N LEU A 29 1.15 8.25 6.80
CA LEU A 29 1.49 9.67 6.89
C LEU A 29 2.90 9.88 6.34
N GLY A 30 3.02 10.64 5.26
CA GLY A 30 4.31 11.02 4.70
C GLY A 30 4.18 12.00 3.54
N PRO A 31 5.26 12.73 3.21
CA PRO A 31 5.30 13.54 2.01
C PRO A 31 5.14 12.70 0.74
N ILE A 32 4.55 13.31 -0.28
CA ILE A 32 4.46 12.74 -1.63
C ILE A 32 5.14 13.72 -2.58
N LEU A 33 6.17 13.26 -3.27
CA LEU A 33 6.79 13.96 -4.39
C LEU A 33 6.22 13.38 -5.68
N HIS A 34 5.54 14.21 -6.46
CA HIS A 34 5.04 13.83 -7.78
C HIS A 34 5.69 14.72 -8.84
N ALA A 35 6.29 14.09 -9.85
CA ALA A 35 6.93 14.76 -10.96
C ALA A 35 6.46 14.14 -12.28
N GLN A 36 6.22 14.99 -13.27
CA GLN A 36 5.83 14.55 -14.61
C GLN A 36 6.51 15.40 -15.67
N TYR A 37 6.83 14.78 -16.80
CA TYR A 37 7.48 15.43 -17.92
C TYR A 37 6.91 14.90 -19.24
N GLU A 38 6.47 15.80 -20.11
CA GLU A 38 6.04 15.47 -21.46
C GLU A 38 7.29 15.23 -22.33
N ILE A 39 7.50 13.99 -22.76
CA ILE A 39 8.65 13.62 -23.59
C ILE A 39 8.38 13.97 -25.05
N ILE A 40 7.18 13.67 -25.52
CA ILE A 40 6.67 14.01 -26.84
C ILE A 40 5.17 14.35 -26.72
N PRO A 41 4.57 15.06 -27.68
CA PRO A 41 3.16 15.37 -27.64
C PRO A 41 2.32 14.12 -27.40
N LYS A 42 1.42 14.18 -26.41
CA LYS A 42 0.56 13.07 -25.95
C LYS A 42 1.26 11.96 -25.15
N VAL A 43 2.56 12.00 -24.93
CA VAL A 43 3.28 11.01 -24.11
C VAL A 43 4.00 11.70 -22.95
N LEU A 44 3.56 11.36 -21.74
CA LEU A 44 4.05 11.94 -20.50
C LEU A 44 4.64 10.84 -19.63
N MET A 45 5.86 11.04 -19.15
CA MET A 45 6.47 10.18 -18.15
C MET A 45 6.25 10.80 -16.77
N TYR A 46 5.82 10.00 -15.81
CA TYR A 46 5.59 10.43 -14.45
C TYR A 46 6.35 9.56 -13.46
N GLY A 47 6.64 10.15 -12.30
CA GLY A 47 7.21 9.49 -11.15
C GLY A 47 6.57 10.02 -9.88
N THR A 48 6.19 9.11 -8.99
CA THR A 48 5.72 9.40 -7.65
C THR A 48 6.62 8.71 -6.64
N LEU A 49 7.13 9.46 -5.68
CA LEU A 49 7.89 8.95 -4.55
C LEU A 49 7.21 9.38 -3.26
N SER A 50 7.09 8.48 -2.30
CA SER A 50 6.61 8.79 -0.97
C SER A 50 7.28 7.91 0.05
N ALA A 51 7.58 8.47 1.23
CA ALA A 51 8.09 7.72 2.35
C ALA A 51 7.58 8.35 3.64
N GLY A 52 7.39 7.55 4.68
CA GLY A 52 6.89 8.06 5.95
C GLY A 52 6.52 6.96 6.92
N LEU A 53 5.60 7.26 7.82
CA LEU A 53 5.12 6.34 8.84
C LEU A 53 3.84 5.65 8.36
N GLN A 54 3.73 4.36 8.65
CA GLN A 54 2.53 3.58 8.42
C GLN A 54 2.21 2.77 9.68
N THR A 55 1.01 2.99 10.20
CA THR A 55 0.43 2.19 11.28
C THR A 55 -0.73 1.37 10.71
N GLY A 56 -1.02 0.20 11.27
CA GLY A 56 -2.16 -0.60 10.85
C GLY A 56 -2.65 -1.52 11.93
N SER A 57 -3.95 -1.76 11.95
CA SER A 57 -4.58 -2.72 12.83
C SER A 57 -5.12 -3.90 12.00
N ILE A 58 -4.81 -5.09 12.47
CA ILE A 58 -5.30 -6.36 11.93
C ILE A 58 -6.29 -6.92 12.96
N GLU A 59 -7.56 -6.95 12.59
CA GLU A 59 -8.62 -7.51 13.42
C GLU A 59 -9.01 -8.90 12.91
N ASN A 60 -9.11 -9.86 13.83
CA ASN A 60 -9.55 -11.22 13.54
C ASN A 60 -10.74 -11.60 14.43
N ASP A 61 -11.92 -11.77 13.81
CA ASP A 61 -13.18 -12.02 14.53
C ASP A 61 -13.21 -13.36 15.28
N TYR A 62 -12.41 -14.35 14.87
CA TYR A 62 -12.41 -15.68 15.49
C TYR A 62 -11.56 -15.74 16.76
N VAL A 63 -10.44 -15.00 16.79
CA VAL A 63 -9.53 -14.99 17.95
C VAL A 63 -9.80 -13.80 18.89
N LYS A 64 -10.70 -12.87 18.50
CA LYS A 64 -10.89 -11.58 19.18
C LYS A 64 -9.55 -10.91 19.50
N SER A 65 -8.61 -11.03 18.57
CA SER A 65 -7.28 -10.47 18.72
C SER A 65 -7.12 -9.27 17.79
N SER A 66 -6.73 -8.14 18.35
CA SER A 66 -6.26 -6.98 17.59
C SER A 66 -4.74 -7.02 17.56
N LEU A 67 -4.19 -6.86 16.36
CA LEU A 67 -2.76 -6.76 16.16
C LEU A 67 -2.45 -5.38 15.58
N ASP A 68 -1.82 -4.53 16.39
CA ASP A 68 -1.40 -3.20 15.97
C ASP A 68 0.05 -3.25 15.52
N VAL A 69 0.30 -2.73 14.31
CA VAL A 69 1.60 -2.69 13.66
C VAL A 69 1.99 -1.26 13.39
N ASP A 70 3.13 -0.85 13.94
CA ASP A 70 3.77 0.42 13.60
C ASP A 70 5.03 0.20 12.78
N GLY A 71 5.27 1.10 11.83
CA GLY A 71 6.43 1.00 10.96
C GLY A 71 6.60 2.17 9.99
N SER A 72 7.51 1.99 9.05
CA SER A 72 7.79 2.96 7.99
C SER A 72 7.45 2.40 6.61
N TYR A 73 6.96 3.26 5.72
CA TYR A 73 6.67 2.86 4.34
C TYR A 73 7.55 3.62 3.35
N THR A 74 7.81 2.97 2.22
CA THR A 74 8.39 3.56 1.03
C THR A 74 7.53 3.19 -0.17
N PHE A 75 7.26 4.15 -1.03
CA PHE A 75 6.49 4.01 -2.25
C PHE A 75 7.23 4.69 -3.39
N LEU A 76 7.42 3.96 -4.48
CA LEU A 76 7.94 4.47 -5.74
C LEU A 76 7.03 3.98 -6.86
N ASP A 77 6.58 4.89 -7.70
CA ASP A 77 5.76 4.58 -8.86
C ASP A 77 6.32 5.35 -10.05
N LEU A 78 6.61 4.64 -11.13
CA LEU A 78 7.16 5.19 -12.36
C LEU A 78 6.30 4.71 -13.51
N GLY A 79 5.94 5.60 -14.42
CA GLY A 79 5.12 5.21 -15.54
C GLY A 79 5.14 6.18 -16.71
N VAL A 80 4.53 5.72 -17.80
CA VAL A 80 4.31 6.49 -19.01
C VAL A 80 2.81 6.51 -19.26
N ARG A 81 2.29 7.70 -19.50
CA ARG A 81 0.91 7.99 -19.90
C ARG A 81 0.89 8.38 -21.37
N PHE A 82 0.04 7.73 -22.15
CA PHE A 82 -0.26 8.09 -23.53
C PHE A 82 -1.70 8.57 -23.65
N THR A 83 -1.90 9.79 -24.16
CA THR A 83 -3.21 10.45 -24.28
C THR A 83 -3.61 10.59 -25.75
N PRO A 84 -4.13 9.54 -26.40
CA PRO A 84 -4.44 9.59 -27.84
C PRO A 84 -5.54 10.59 -28.18
N TRP A 85 -6.51 10.74 -27.27
CA TRP A 85 -7.69 11.57 -27.47
C TRP A 85 -7.77 12.64 -26.39
N GLU A 86 -7.84 13.88 -26.84
CA GLU A 86 -8.04 15.09 -26.05
C GLU A 86 -8.92 16.01 -26.87
N LYS A 87 -10.02 16.49 -26.29
CA LYS A 87 -10.91 17.44 -26.95
C LYS A 87 -11.21 18.57 -25.98
N THR A 88 -10.87 19.79 -26.36
CA THR A 88 -11.25 20.97 -25.59
C THR A 88 -12.59 21.50 -26.09
N ALA A 89 -13.54 21.66 -25.17
CA ALA A 89 -14.81 22.33 -25.40
C ALA A 89 -14.89 23.57 -24.49
N ASP A 90 -14.96 24.74 -25.12
CA ASP A 90 -15.17 26.01 -24.43
C ASP A 90 -16.67 26.29 -24.34
N LEU A 91 -17.20 26.34 -23.11
CA LEU A 91 -18.60 26.66 -22.81
C LEU A 91 -18.76 28.11 -22.31
N GLY A 92 -17.75 28.96 -22.50
CA GLY A 92 -17.73 30.39 -22.16
C GLY A 92 -17.36 30.70 -20.72
N TRP A 93 -17.92 29.98 -19.74
CA TRP A 93 -17.66 30.14 -18.30
C TRP A 93 -16.95 28.93 -17.69
N ILE A 94 -16.87 27.82 -18.44
CA ILE A 94 -16.18 26.59 -18.07
C ILE A 94 -15.49 26.04 -19.33
N GLN A 95 -14.23 25.67 -19.22
CA GLN A 95 -13.50 24.93 -20.25
C GLN A 95 -13.44 23.46 -19.82
N LEU A 96 -14.09 22.58 -20.58
CA LEU A 96 -13.99 21.14 -20.39
C LEU A 96 -12.93 20.61 -21.34
N SER A 97 -11.99 19.80 -20.85
CA SER A 97 -10.96 19.19 -21.69
C SER A 97 -10.91 17.69 -21.42
N PRO A 98 -11.96 16.95 -21.82
CA PRO A 98 -11.98 15.51 -21.67
C PRO A 98 -10.78 14.85 -22.38
N LYS A 99 -10.10 13.97 -21.65
CA LYS A 99 -8.91 13.23 -22.09
C LYS A 99 -9.09 11.76 -21.80
N LEU A 100 -8.85 10.92 -22.80
CA LEU A 100 -8.72 9.48 -22.64
C LEU A 100 -7.23 9.15 -22.68
N TYR A 101 -6.75 8.43 -21.67
CA TYR A 101 -5.35 8.06 -21.58
C TYR A 101 -5.15 6.61 -21.19
N PHE A 102 -4.01 6.09 -21.61
CA PHE A 102 -3.48 4.78 -21.29
C PHE A 102 -2.24 4.96 -20.44
N THR A 103 -2.07 4.14 -19.40
CA THR A 103 -0.87 4.13 -18.57
C THR A 103 -0.21 2.77 -18.62
N VAL A 104 1.12 2.78 -18.65
CA VAL A 104 1.95 1.63 -18.32
C VAL A 104 2.92 2.07 -17.25
N GLY A 105 3.06 1.28 -16.19
CA GLY A 105 3.90 1.66 -15.07
C GLY A 105 4.39 0.50 -14.25
N TYR A 106 5.30 0.83 -13.36
CA TYR A 106 5.90 -0.03 -12.36
C TYR A 106 5.70 0.62 -11.00
N SER A 107 5.13 -0.13 -10.07
CA SER A 107 4.95 0.30 -8.70
C SER A 107 5.77 -0.59 -7.77
N TYR A 108 6.49 0.03 -6.85
CA TYR A 108 7.18 -0.58 -5.73
C TYR A 108 6.65 0.02 -4.44
N LYS A 109 6.26 -0.86 -3.51
CA LYS A 109 5.75 -0.53 -2.19
C LYS A 109 6.51 -1.38 -1.19
N LYS A 110 7.01 -0.75 -0.14
CA LYS A 110 7.63 -1.39 1.00
C LYS A 110 6.99 -0.88 2.28
N TRP A 111 6.71 -1.77 3.20
CA TRP A 111 6.36 -1.45 4.58
C TRP A 111 7.28 -2.25 5.51
N ASP A 112 8.15 -1.54 6.21
CA ASP A 112 9.01 -2.08 7.25
C ASP A 112 8.28 -1.94 8.59
N MET A 113 7.94 -3.07 9.21
CA MET A 113 7.23 -3.12 10.49
C MET A 113 8.25 -3.21 11.64
N ASP A 114 8.18 -2.25 12.56
CA ASP A 114 9.12 -2.14 13.67
C ASP A 114 8.55 -2.77 14.95
N ASP A 115 7.27 -2.50 15.23
CA ASP A 115 6.59 -3.00 16.43
C ASP A 115 5.29 -3.71 16.04
N ILE A 116 5.11 -4.91 16.59
CA ILE A 116 3.88 -5.70 16.48
C ILE A 116 3.39 -5.96 17.89
N THR A 117 2.23 -5.39 18.23
CA THR A 117 1.55 -5.66 19.51
C THR A 117 0.39 -6.61 19.25
N VAL A 118 0.36 -7.74 19.96
CA VAL A 118 -0.73 -8.72 19.85
C VAL A 118 -1.53 -8.70 21.15
N ASP A 119 -2.74 -8.17 21.09
CA ASP A 119 -3.71 -8.27 22.17
C ASP A 119 -4.63 -9.45 21.89
N THR A 120 -4.53 -10.50 22.70
CA THR A 120 -5.50 -11.60 22.69
C THR A 120 -6.47 -11.35 23.84
N TYR A 121 -7.73 -11.02 23.55
CA TYR A 121 -8.72 -10.80 24.61
C TYR A 121 -8.77 -12.04 25.53
N ASP A 122 -8.50 -11.81 26.82
CA ASP A 122 -8.71 -12.72 27.96
C ASP A 122 -7.58 -13.71 28.37
N ILE A 123 -6.36 -13.65 27.81
CA ILE A 123 -5.27 -14.56 28.26
C ILE A 123 -3.93 -13.86 28.57
N ALA A 124 -3.52 -12.84 27.80
CA ALA A 124 -2.40 -11.92 28.12
C ALA A 124 -2.15 -10.93 26.97
N THR A 125 -1.66 -9.73 27.30
CA THR A 125 -1.05 -8.80 26.33
C THR A 125 0.41 -9.19 26.13
N PHE A 126 0.78 -9.57 24.91
CA PHE A 126 2.16 -9.85 24.55
C PHE A 126 2.67 -8.70 23.67
N SER A 127 3.38 -7.75 24.29
CA SER A 127 4.18 -6.79 23.54
C SER A 127 5.52 -7.43 23.24
N SER A 128 5.79 -7.66 21.97
CA SER A 128 7.09 -8.13 21.50
C SER A 128 7.80 -7.00 20.77
N GLY A 129 8.06 -5.89 21.49
CA GLY A 129 8.89 -4.81 20.97
C GLY A 129 10.22 -5.36 20.45
N GLY A 130 10.47 -5.22 19.15
CA GLY A 130 11.71 -5.62 18.49
C GLY A 130 11.99 -7.11 18.28
N LEU A 131 11.03 -8.05 18.48
CA LEU A 131 11.26 -9.48 18.21
C LEU A 131 10.81 -9.94 16.81
N PHE A 132 10.06 -9.11 16.07
CA PHE A 132 9.56 -9.44 14.75
C PHE A 132 9.71 -8.25 13.78
N SER A 133 10.92 -8.05 13.25
CA SER A 133 11.11 -7.18 12.09
C SER A 133 10.59 -7.91 10.85
N ASN A 134 9.38 -7.57 10.39
CA ASN A 134 8.83 -8.09 9.14
C ASN A 134 8.76 -6.96 8.12
N SER A 135 9.25 -7.22 6.91
CA SER A 135 9.12 -6.30 5.79
C SER A 135 8.13 -6.86 4.78
N PHE A 136 7.16 -6.05 4.38
CA PHE A 136 6.23 -6.36 3.30
C PHE A 136 6.64 -5.56 2.06
N ASP A 137 7.17 -6.27 1.08
CA ASP A 137 7.53 -5.71 -0.23
C ASP A 137 6.51 -6.15 -1.28
N THR A 138 6.09 -5.23 -2.13
CA THR A 138 5.21 -5.50 -3.26
C THR A 138 5.70 -4.72 -4.46
N ASN A 139 5.98 -5.43 -5.54
CA ASN A 139 6.28 -4.85 -6.84
C ASN A 139 5.39 -5.44 -7.92
N TYR A 140 4.93 -4.58 -8.82
CA TYR A 140 4.13 -5.01 -9.96
C TYR A 140 4.22 -4.03 -11.11
N PHE A 141 4.08 -4.58 -12.32
CA PHE A 141 3.77 -3.81 -13.51
C PHE A 141 2.26 -3.70 -13.65
N TYR A 142 1.79 -2.56 -14.16
CA TYR A 142 0.37 -2.36 -14.42
C TYR A 142 0.14 -1.70 -15.77
N LEU A 143 -1.05 -1.95 -16.29
CA LEU A 143 -1.64 -1.28 -17.43
C LEU A 143 -2.95 -0.65 -16.98
N GLY A 144 -3.17 0.62 -17.33
CA GLY A 144 -4.34 1.37 -16.94
C GLY A 144 -4.99 2.07 -18.13
N LEU A 145 -6.31 2.27 -18.00
CA LEU A 145 -7.11 3.14 -18.85
C LEU A 145 -7.76 4.16 -17.92
N GLY A 146 -7.69 5.45 -18.27
CA GLY A 146 -8.27 6.51 -17.47
C GLY A 146 -8.92 7.59 -18.32
N PHE A 147 -9.76 8.38 -17.65
CA PHE A 147 -10.50 9.47 -18.25
C PHE A 147 -10.47 10.69 -17.33
N ASP A 148 -9.95 11.82 -17.81
CA ASP A 148 -9.91 13.11 -17.09
C ASP A 148 -10.92 14.08 -17.77
N PHE A 149 -11.56 14.99 -17.02
CA PHE A 149 -12.58 15.96 -17.51
C PHE A 149 -12.06 17.40 -17.50
#